data_AF-A0A9X6IHZ6-F1
#
_entry.id   AF-A0A9X6IHZ6-F1
#
_cell.length_a   1.000
_cell.length_b   1.000
_cell.length_c   1.000
_cell.angle_alpha   90.00
_cell.angle_beta   90.00
_cell.angle_gamma   90.00
#
_symmetry.space_group_name_H-M   'P 1'
#
loop_
_entity.id
_entity.type
_entity.pdbx_description
1 polymer ?
#
loop_
_entity_poly.entity_id
_entity_poly.type
_entity_poly.pdbx_seq_one_letter_code
_entity_poly.pdbx_strand_id
1 'polypeptide(L)'
;MWNIKEEDLDEFKITCRNRLSPEDSMVFMFGGIVYSSLFMLFILVALIKIGWGYYPTLFDKIIVSIELVLYGLQVIFFILYLIPKARFKYQKLQAFVILLFAFQLGTIGFTLFILPAISNYSIDQITLLYVGLLFLGAVFVHLVTTIDTFKQAESGAFSMDERATSFFSK
;
A
#
# COMPACT_ATOMS: atom_id res chain seq x y z
N MET A 1 22.02 -8.27 3.31
CA MET A 1 21.73 -6.86 3.65
C MET A 1 22.47 -6.04 2.60
N TRP A 2 21.77 -5.31 1.75
CA TRP A 2 22.41 -4.51 0.68
C TRP A 2 23.29 -3.41 1.29
N ASN A 3 24.42 -3.11 0.68
CA ASN A 3 25.39 -2.14 1.19
C ASN A 3 25.15 -0.73 0.61
N ILE A 4 23.93 -0.22 0.79
CA ILE A 4 23.51 1.09 0.27
C ILE A 4 23.88 2.18 1.27
N LYS A 5 24.54 3.24 0.81
CA LYS A 5 24.88 4.41 1.62
C LYS A 5 23.95 5.59 1.30
N GLU A 6 23.95 6.61 2.17
CA GLU A 6 23.11 7.81 1.96
C GLU A 6 23.49 8.57 0.67
N GLU A 7 24.78 8.59 0.34
CA GLU A 7 25.35 9.18 -0.89
C GLU A 7 24.89 8.50 -2.19
N ASP A 8 24.41 7.26 -2.11
CA ASP A 8 23.87 6.52 -3.25
C ASP A 8 22.39 6.85 -3.54
N LEU A 9 21.76 7.67 -2.68
CA LEU A 9 20.31 7.96 -2.68
C LEU A 9 20.00 9.46 -2.85
N ASP A 10 20.96 10.25 -3.35
CA ASP A 10 20.82 11.71 -3.46
C ASP A 10 19.61 12.14 -4.31
N GLU A 11 19.41 11.50 -5.47
CA GLU A 11 18.28 11.79 -6.36
C GLU A 11 16.93 11.42 -5.70
N PHE A 12 16.90 10.32 -4.92
CA PHE A 12 15.75 9.96 -4.10
C PHE A 12 15.48 11.00 -3.03
N LYS A 13 16.52 11.52 -2.36
CA LYS A 13 16.39 12.54 -1.31
C LYS A 13 15.82 13.84 -1.86
N ILE A 14 16.20 14.23 -3.07
CA ILE A 14 15.67 15.41 -3.77
C ILE A 14 14.21 15.17 -4.17
N THR A 15 13.92 14.05 -4.85
CA THR A 15 12.58 13.72 -5.34
C THR A 15 11.58 13.54 -4.20
N CYS A 16 12.02 12.95 -3.08
CA CYS A 16 11.19 12.66 -1.92
C CYS A 16 11.25 13.74 -0.84
N ARG A 17 11.98 14.84 -1.05
CA ARG A 17 12.27 15.88 -0.02
C ARG A 17 11.02 16.35 0.72
N ASN A 18 9.91 16.47 0.00
CA ASN A 18 8.62 16.88 0.57
C ASN A 18 7.62 15.72 0.69
N ARG A 19 7.83 14.58 0.01
CA ARG A 19 6.85 13.47 -0.02
C ARG A 19 6.66 12.77 1.32
N LEU A 20 7.67 12.83 2.20
CA LEU A 20 7.63 12.30 3.57
C LEU A 20 7.62 13.41 4.62
N SER A 21 7.28 14.65 4.26
CA SER A 21 7.09 15.68 5.28
C SER A 21 5.95 15.26 6.22
N PRO A 22 6.05 15.47 7.54
CA PRO A 22 4.99 15.11 8.49
C PRO A 22 3.65 15.78 8.20
N GLU A 23 3.64 16.85 7.41
CA GLU A 23 2.46 17.60 6.99
C GLU A 23 1.86 16.98 5.72
N ASP A 24 2.65 16.77 4.67
CA ASP A 24 2.18 16.19 3.41
C ASP A 24 1.72 14.73 3.61
N SER A 25 2.42 13.98 4.47
CA SER A 25 2.01 12.61 4.80
C SER A 25 0.65 12.57 5.49
N MET A 26 0.31 13.60 6.29
CA MET A 26 -1.00 13.65 6.92
C MET A 26 -2.11 13.89 5.93
N VAL A 27 -1.86 14.69 4.89
CA VAL A 27 -2.81 14.88 3.80
C VAL A 27 -3.06 13.54 3.09
N PHE A 28 -2.01 12.78 2.81
CA PHE A 28 -2.14 11.44 2.23
C PHE A 28 -2.91 10.49 3.15
N MET A 29 -2.57 10.41 4.45
CA MET A 29 -3.26 9.55 5.41
C MET A 29 -4.74 9.94 5.56
N PHE A 30 -5.05 11.24 5.59
CA PHE A 30 -6.42 11.73 5.66
C PHE A 30 -7.22 11.31 4.42
N GLY A 31 -6.70 11.57 3.22
CA GLY A 31 -7.33 11.15 1.98
C GLY A 31 -7.50 9.63 1.89
N GLY A 32 -6.47 8.88 2.31
CA GLY A 32 -6.49 7.42 2.37
C GLY A 32 -7.59 6.89 3.29
N ILE A 33 -7.75 7.45 4.49
CA ILE A 33 -8.85 7.07 5.38
C ILE A 33 -10.20 7.40 4.78
N VAL A 34 -10.40 8.62 4.27
CA VAL A 34 -11.70 9.02 3.69
C VAL A 34 -12.10 8.05 2.58
N TYR A 35 -11.18 7.72 1.67
CA TYR A 35 -11.42 6.75 0.61
C TYR A 35 -11.71 5.35 1.18
N SER A 36 -10.82 4.81 2.02
CA SER A 36 -10.99 3.46 2.60
C SER A 36 -12.29 3.33 3.40
N SER A 37 -12.67 4.36 4.16
CA SER A 37 -13.91 4.39 4.95
C SER A 37 -15.17 4.26 4.08
N LEU A 38 -15.18 4.86 2.88
CA LEU A 38 -16.31 4.75 1.96
C LEU A 38 -16.56 3.29 1.57
N PHE A 39 -15.50 2.56 1.19
CA PHE A 39 -15.62 1.15 0.81
C PHE A 39 -15.85 0.24 2.03
N MET A 40 -15.18 0.52 3.15
CA MET A 40 -15.36 -0.23 4.39
C MET A 40 -16.79 -0.15 4.93
N LEU A 41 -17.51 0.94 4.68
CA LEU A 41 -18.91 1.06 5.08
C LEU A 41 -19.75 -0.07 4.45
N PHE A 42 -19.57 -0.36 3.16
CA PHE A 42 -20.29 -1.45 2.49
C PHE A 42 -19.95 -2.82 3.07
N ILE A 43 -18.65 -3.08 3.28
CA ILE A 43 -18.15 -4.33 3.87
C ILE A 43 -18.73 -4.55 5.28
N LEU A 44 -18.71 -3.51 6.12
CA LEU A 44 -19.25 -3.56 7.48
C LEU A 44 -20.77 -3.71 7.51
N VAL A 45 -21.50 -2.98 6.66
CA VAL A 45 -22.96 -3.12 6.56
C VAL A 45 -23.35 -4.53 6.14
N ALA A 46 -22.67 -5.10 5.15
CA ALA A 46 -22.89 -6.48 4.73
C ALA A 46 -22.60 -7.47 5.87
N LEU A 47 -21.47 -7.29 6.57
CA LEU A 47 -21.08 -8.14 7.69
C LEU A 47 -22.06 -8.05 8.88
N ILE A 48 -22.54 -6.85 9.22
CA ILE A 48 -23.44 -6.65 10.38
C ILE A 48 -24.86 -7.15 10.06
N LYS A 49 -25.38 -6.88 8.85
CA LYS A 49 -26.77 -7.22 8.50
C LYS A 49 -26.95 -8.68 8.10
N ILE A 50 -25.96 -9.26 7.40
CA ILE A 50 -26.07 -10.59 6.78
C ILE A 50 -25.09 -11.58 7.41
N GLY A 51 -23.99 -11.10 7.99
CA GLY A 51 -22.97 -11.95 8.57
C GLY A 51 -22.01 -12.54 7.54
N TRP A 52 -21.16 -13.45 8.00
CA TRP A 52 -20.16 -14.12 7.16
C TRP A 52 -20.74 -14.98 6.03
N GLY A 53 -22.05 -15.29 6.08
CA GLY A 53 -22.76 -15.97 4.99
C GLY A 53 -22.87 -15.15 3.71
N TYR A 54 -22.65 -13.84 3.80
CA TYR A 54 -22.58 -12.95 2.64
C TYR A 54 -21.36 -13.21 1.73
N TYR A 55 -20.29 -13.77 2.30
CA TYR A 55 -19.04 -14.08 1.59
C TYR A 55 -18.99 -15.59 1.32
N PRO A 56 -19.30 -16.04 0.09
CA PRO A 56 -19.58 -17.46 -0.17
C PRO A 56 -18.34 -18.33 -0.13
N THR A 57 -17.17 -17.83 -0.54
CA THR A 57 -15.94 -18.63 -0.61
C THR A 57 -15.00 -18.36 0.57
N LEU A 58 -14.09 -19.30 0.86
CA LEU A 58 -13.01 -19.07 1.84
C LEU A 58 -12.08 -17.94 1.40
N PHE A 59 -11.86 -17.78 0.10
CA PHE A 59 -11.03 -16.73 -0.47
C PHE A 59 -11.60 -15.34 -0.15
N ASP A 60 -12.91 -15.13 -0.36
CA ASP A 60 -13.58 -13.87 -0.05
C ASP A 60 -13.46 -13.52 1.43
N LYS A 61 -13.66 -14.51 2.31
CA LYS A 61 -13.55 -14.34 3.77
C LYS A 61 -12.13 -13.96 4.19
N ILE A 62 -11.11 -14.56 3.57
CA ILE A 62 -9.70 -14.23 3.85
C ILE A 62 -9.42 -12.78 3.43
N ILE A 63 -9.80 -12.38 2.22
CA ILE A 63 -9.58 -11.01 1.72
C ILE A 63 -10.25 -10.00 2.65
N VAL A 64 -11.54 -10.21 2.97
CA VAL A 64 -12.30 -9.30 3.84
C VAL A 64 -11.68 -9.21 5.24
N SER A 65 -11.18 -10.33 5.76
CA SER A 65 -10.50 -10.34 7.06
C SER A 65 -9.20 -9.53 7.02
N ILE A 66 -8.41 -9.66 5.95
CA ILE A 66 -7.19 -8.87 5.74
C ILE A 66 -7.54 -7.38 5.67
N GLU A 67 -8.56 -7.00 4.88
CA GLU A 67 -9.00 -5.60 4.77
C GLU A 67 -9.48 -5.01 6.09
N LEU A 68 -10.22 -5.79 6.90
CA LEU A 68 -10.66 -5.36 8.23
C LEU A 68 -9.48 -5.08 9.15
N VAL A 69 -8.47 -5.95 9.14
CA VAL A 69 -7.24 -5.76 9.93
C VAL A 69 -6.46 -4.56 9.45
N LEU A 70 -6.25 -4.42 8.13
CA LEU A 70 -5.56 -3.28 7.54
C LEU A 70 -6.27 -1.97 7.87
N TYR A 71 -7.61 -1.93 7.77
CA TYR A 71 -8.39 -0.75 8.10
C TYR A 71 -8.28 -0.40 9.58
N GLY A 72 -8.34 -1.39 10.47
CA GLY A 72 -8.15 -1.19 11.91
C GLY A 72 -6.78 -0.56 12.20
N LEU A 73 -5.72 -1.06 11.56
CA LEU A 73 -4.39 -0.49 11.66
C LEU A 73 -4.32 0.93 11.09
N GLN A 74 -4.94 1.20 9.93
CA GLN A 74 -5.03 2.55 9.37
C GLN A 74 -5.65 3.54 10.35
N VAL A 75 -6.78 3.19 10.96
CA VAL A 75 -7.47 4.05 11.93
C VAL A 75 -6.59 4.33 13.15
N ILE A 76 -5.94 3.29 13.71
CA ILE A 76 -5.04 3.44 14.86
C ILE A 76 -3.88 4.40 14.52
N PHE A 77 -3.22 4.18 13.39
CA PHE A 77 -2.11 5.04 12.97
C PHE A 77 -2.56 6.45 12.67
N PHE A 78 -3.70 6.64 12.02
CA PHE A 78 -4.21 7.98 11.75
C PHE A 78 -4.48 8.76 13.04
N ILE A 79 -5.12 8.14 14.05
CA ILE A 79 -5.34 8.76 15.35
C ILE A 79 -4.01 9.14 16.01
N LEU A 80 -3.03 8.25 15.95
CA LEU A 80 -1.70 8.51 16.51
C LEU A 80 -1.01 9.70 15.82
N TYR A 81 -1.10 9.79 14.49
CA TYR A 81 -0.49 10.86 13.72
C TYR A 81 -1.33 12.15 13.68
N LEU A 82 -2.60 12.16 14.13
CA LEU A 82 -3.33 13.43 14.34
C LEU A 82 -2.64 14.31 15.39
N ILE A 83 -1.90 13.73 16.34
CA ILE A 83 -1.19 14.46 17.39
C ILE A 83 0.13 15.01 16.82
N PRO A 84 0.32 16.35 16.70
CA PRO A 84 1.53 16.91 16.08
C PRO A 84 2.83 16.44 16.73
N LYS A 85 2.89 16.39 18.07
CA LYS A 85 4.06 15.89 18.80
C LYS A 85 4.39 14.43 18.48
N ALA A 86 3.37 13.60 18.24
CA ALA A 86 3.58 12.20 17.89
C ALA A 86 4.12 12.06 16.46
N ARG A 87 3.64 12.86 15.50
CA ARG A 87 4.15 12.84 14.11
C ARG A 87 5.66 13.01 14.04
N PHE A 88 6.18 14.06 14.67
CA PHE A 88 7.62 14.34 14.68
C PHE A 88 8.39 13.26 15.44
N LYS A 89 7.82 12.72 16.54
CA LYS A 89 8.45 11.64 17.32
C LYS A 89 8.55 10.33 16.54
N TYR A 90 7.53 10.00 15.75
CA TYR A 90 7.42 8.73 15.03
C TYR A 90 7.74 8.85 13.53
N GLN A 91 8.40 9.92 13.09
CA GLN A 91 8.72 10.16 11.68
C GLN A 91 9.47 8.98 11.01
N LYS A 92 10.31 8.26 11.76
CA LYS A 92 11.00 7.06 11.24
C LYS A 92 10.06 5.90 10.89
N LEU A 93 8.92 5.80 11.57
CA LEU A 93 7.88 4.80 11.30
C LEU A 93 6.94 5.23 10.16
N GLN A 94 6.95 6.51 9.79
CA GLN A 94 5.99 7.11 8.86
C GLN A 94 6.02 6.44 7.47
N ALA A 95 7.20 6.07 6.97
CA ALA A 95 7.30 5.38 5.68
C ALA A 95 6.56 4.04 5.68
N PHE A 96 6.68 3.27 6.76
CA PHE A 96 5.94 2.01 6.93
C PHE A 96 4.42 2.26 7.02
N VAL A 97 4.00 3.29 7.75
CA VAL A 97 2.58 3.67 7.84
C VAL A 97 2.03 4.06 6.47
N ILE A 98 2.74 4.90 5.71
CA ILE A 98 2.32 5.29 4.36
C ILE A 98 2.23 4.07 3.44
N LEU A 99 3.17 3.13 3.54
CA LEU A 99 3.12 1.89 2.79
C LEU A 99 1.87 1.06 3.11
N LEU A 100 1.51 0.92 4.38
CA LEU A 100 0.26 0.26 4.79
C LEU A 100 -0.97 0.98 4.22
N PHE A 101 -0.98 2.31 4.24
CA PHE A 101 -2.07 3.10 3.68
C PHE A 101 -2.21 2.88 2.17
N ALA A 102 -1.10 2.93 1.44
CA ALA A 102 -1.06 2.72 0.00
C ALA A 102 -1.45 1.28 -0.39
N PHE A 103 -0.99 0.28 0.39
CA PHE A 103 -1.34 -1.12 0.15
C PHE A 103 -2.85 -1.34 0.23
N GLN A 104 -3.46 -0.89 1.32
CA GLN A 104 -4.91 -1.01 1.48
C GLN A 104 -5.70 -0.19 0.45
N LEU A 105 -5.23 1.00 0.08
CA LEU A 105 -5.85 1.78 -1.01
C LEU A 105 -5.90 0.97 -2.32
N GLY A 106 -4.85 0.20 -2.61
CA GLY A 106 -4.79 -0.67 -3.78
C GLY A 106 -5.69 -1.91 -3.69
N THR A 107 -5.90 -2.46 -2.49
CA THR A 107 -6.62 -3.73 -2.31
C THR A 107 -8.10 -3.57 -1.99
N ILE A 108 -8.50 -2.49 -1.30
CA ILE A 108 -9.89 -2.32 -0.84
C ILE A 108 -10.88 -2.17 -1.99
N GLY A 109 -10.47 -1.53 -3.10
CA GLY A 109 -11.29 -1.44 -4.30
C GLY A 109 -11.54 -2.82 -4.92
N PHE A 110 -10.52 -3.68 -4.95
CA PHE A 110 -10.66 -5.07 -5.41
C PHE A 110 -11.62 -5.87 -4.51
N THR A 111 -11.54 -5.68 -3.20
CA THR A 111 -12.47 -6.31 -2.24
C THR A 111 -13.91 -5.91 -2.50
N LEU A 112 -14.16 -4.69 -2.99
CA LEU A 112 -15.51 -4.28 -3.37
C LEU A 112 -16.01 -5.04 -4.61
N PHE A 113 -15.15 -5.29 -5.60
CA PHE A 113 -15.51 -6.00 -6.82
C PHE A 113 -15.88 -7.46 -6.60
N ILE A 114 -15.37 -8.09 -5.53
CA ILE A 114 -15.77 -9.46 -5.14
C ILE A 114 -17.06 -9.50 -4.30
N LEU A 115 -17.65 -8.36 -3.92
CA LEU A 115 -18.90 -8.33 -3.16
C LEU A 115 -20.08 -8.77 -4.04
N PRO A 116 -20.82 -9.84 -3.66
CA PRO A 116 -21.92 -10.37 -4.47
C PRO A 116 -23.04 -9.36 -4.78
N ALA A 117 -23.26 -8.34 -3.94
CA ALA A 117 -24.32 -7.35 -4.17
C ALA A 117 -23.97 -6.28 -5.21
N ILE A 118 -22.70 -6.13 -5.58
CA ILE A 118 -22.28 -5.13 -6.58
C ILE A 118 -22.13 -5.77 -7.95
N SER A 119 -21.74 -7.04 -8.03
CA SER A 119 -21.57 -7.73 -9.31
C SER A 119 -22.88 -8.13 -9.98
N ASN A 120 -24.04 -8.13 -9.28
CA ASN A 120 -25.37 -8.58 -9.77
C ASN A 120 -25.40 -9.95 -10.49
N TYR A 121 -24.28 -10.66 -10.41
CA TYR A 121 -23.98 -11.96 -10.99
C TYR A 121 -23.11 -12.67 -9.97
N SER A 122 -23.35 -13.96 -9.76
CA SER A 122 -22.31 -14.83 -9.21
C SER A 122 -21.08 -14.63 -10.07
N ILE A 123 -20.03 -14.02 -9.54
CA ILE A 123 -18.75 -13.91 -10.26
C ILE A 123 -18.34 -15.35 -10.56
N ASP A 124 -18.37 -15.71 -11.85
CA ASP A 124 -18.00 -17.06 -12.25
C ASP A 124 -16.56 -17.35 -11.80
N GLN A 125 -16.30 -18.60 -11.41
CA GLN A 125 -15.01 -18.99 -10.84
C GLN A 125 -13.83 -18.63 -11.75
N ILE A 126 -14.04 -18.61 -13.08
CA ILE A 126 -13.05 -18.23 -14.07
C ILE A 126 -12.68 -16.74 -13.94
N THR A 127 -13.66 -15.86 -13.77
CA THR A 127 -13.41 -14.42 -13.56
C THR A 127 -12.66 -14.19 -12.26
N LEU A 128 -13.06 -14.85 -11.18
CA LEU A 128 -12.36 -14.75 -9.89
C LEU A 128 -10.90 -15.23 -10.01
N LEU A 129 -10.68 -16.34 -10.72
CA LEU A 129 -9.35 -16.88 -11.01
C LEU A 129 -8.49 -15.86 -11.79
N TYR A 130 -9.03 -15.24 -12.84
CA TYR A 130 -8.29 -14.25 -13.63
C TYR A 130 -7.95 -13.00 -12.84
N VAL A 131 -8.89 -12.46 -12.05
CA VAL A 131 -8.57 -11.30 -11.22
C VAL A 131 -7.59 -11.67 -10.11
N GLY A 132 -7.70 -12.86 -9.53
CA GLY A 132 -6.71 -13.39 -8.59
C GLY A 132 -5.30 -13.52 -9.19
N LEU A 133 -5.20 -13.99 -10.43
CA LEU A 133 -3.93 -14.05 -11.17
C LEU A 133 -3.37 -12.66 -11.49
N LEU A 134 -4.22 -11.69 -11.86
CA LEU A 134 -3.80 -10.31 -12.07
C LEU A 134 -3.27 -9.68 -10.78
N PHE A 135 -3.95 -9.93 -9.65
CA PHE A 135 -3.49 -9.46 -8.34
C PHE A 135 -2.15 -10.10 -7.95
N LEU A 136 -2.01 -11.41 -8.09
CA LEU A 136 -0.74 -12.11 -7.86
C LEU A 136 0.38 -11.59 -8.77
N GLY A 137 0.08 -11.34 -10.04
CA GLY A 137 1.00 -10.72 -10.99
C GLY A 137 1.43 -9.32 -10.56
N ALA A 138 0.50 -8.48 -10.10
CA ALA A 138 0.80 -7.15 -9.59
C ALA A 138 1.71 -7.21 -8.35
N VAL A 139 1.42 -8.11 -7.39
CA VAL A 139 2.27 -8.34 -6.22
C VAL A 139 3.66 -8.78 -6.63
N PHE A 140 3.77 -9.74 -7.56
CA PHE A 140 5.05 -10.24 -8.05
C PHE A 140 5.87 -9.14 -8.73
N VAL A 141 5.27 -8.39 -9.67
CA VAL A 141 5.94 -7.26 -10.34
C VAL A 141 6.39 -6.23 -9.32
N HIS A 142 5.55 -5.88 -8.35
CA HIS A 142 5.90 -4.92 -7.31
C HIS A 142 7.10 -5.36 -6.47
N LEU A 143 7.17 -6.64 -6.10
CA LEU A 143 8.33 -7.22 -5.40
C LEU A 143 9.59 -7.17 -6.25
N VAL A 144 9.51 -7.59 -7.52
CA VAL A 144 10.66 -7.60 -8.45
C VAL A 144 11.18 -6.18 -8.67
N THR A 145 10.31 -5.21 -8.96
CA THR A 145 10.71 -3.82 -9.17
C THR A 145 11.30 -3.20 -7.92
N THR A 146 10.79 -3.57 -6.73
CA THR A 146 11.34 -3.10 -5.45
C THR A 146 12.76 -3.62 -5.25
N ILE A 147 13.00 -4.92 -5.47
CA ILE A 147 14.33 -5.53 -5.38
C ILE A 147 15.29 -4.91 -6.40
N ASP A 148 14.83 -4.71 -7.63
CA ASP A 148 15.63 -4.11 -8.69
C ASP A 148 16.04 -2.67 -8.35
N THR A 149 15.11 -1.87 -7.83
CA THR A 149 15.40 -0.50 -7.36
C THR A 149 16.46 -0.48 -6.26
N PHE A 150 16.39 -1.41 -5.30
CA PHE A 150 17.42 -1.51 -4.25
C PHE A 150 18.80 -1.89 -4.82
N LYS A 151 18.86 -2.76 -5.83
CA LYS A 151 20.13 -3.09 -6.51
C LYS A 151 20.70 -1.90 -7.28
N GLN A 152 19.84 -1.16 -7.97
CA GLN A 152 20.25 0.07 -8.66
C GLN A 152 20.82 1.10 -7.67
N ALA A 153 20.18 1.25 -6.51
CA ALA A 153 20.69 2.10 -5.44
C ALA A 153 22.05 1.62 -4.91
N GLU A 154 22.24 0.33 -4.68
CA GLU A 154 23.55 -0.22 -4.28
C GLU A 154 24.66 0.03 -5.33
N SER A 155 24.29 0.11 -6.61
CA SER A 155 25.23 0.43 -7.69
C SER A 155 25.50 1.93 -7.88
N GLY A 156 24.93 2.81 -7.04
CA GLY A 156 25.12 4.26 -7.11
C GLY A 156 24.31 4.93 -8.24
N ALA A 157 23.32 4.26 -8.82
CA ALA A 157 22.56 4.77 -9.97
C ALA A 157 21.78 6.06 -9.69
N PHE A 158 21.55 6.39 -8.41
CA PHE A 158 20.83 7.58 -7.96
C PHE A 158 21.73 8.58 -7.24
N SER A 159 23.05 8.40 -7.29
CA SER A 159 24.02 9.35 -6.75
C SER A 159 24.18 10.54 -7.70
N MET A 160 24.36 11.74 -7.13
CA MET A 160 24.64 12.95 -7.91
C MET A 160 26.15 13.28 -7.99
N ASP A 161 27.03 12.45 -7.43
CA ASP A 161 28.49 12.61 -7.60
C ASP A 161 28.87 12.32 -9.06
N GLU A 162 29.74 13.13 -9.68
CA GLU A 162 30.21 12.93 -11.07
C GLU A 162 30.96 11.61 -11.26
N ARG A 163 31.35 10.96 -10.15
CA ARG A 163 31.88 9.58 -10.10
C ARG A 163 30.82 8.49 -10.26
N ALA A 164 29.54 8.83 -10.39
CA ALA A 164 28.51 7.94 -10.94
C ALA A 164 28.72 7.77 -12.46
N THR A 165 29.95 7.44 -12.85
CA THR A 165 30.28 6.95 -14.17
C THR A 165 29.49 5.66 -14.37
N SER A 166 28.45 5.79 -15.19
CA SER A 166 27.72 4.74 -15.89
C SER A 166 28.47 3.40 -15.92
N PHE A 167 27.78 2.31 -15.63
CA PHE A 167 28.27 0.93 -15.83
C PHE A 167 28.82 0.67 -17.26
N PHE A 168 28.57 1.59 -18.21
CA PHE A 168 29.06 1.57 -19.59
C PHE A 168 30.12 2.63 -19.94
N SER A 169 30.64 3.41 -19.00
CA SER A 169 31.76 4.30 -19.34
C SER A 169 33.06 3.49 -19.42
N LYS A 170 33.46 3.20 -20.66
CA LYS A 170 34.85 2.89 -21.02
C LYS A 170 35.66 4.17 -21.15
#